data_AF-A0A1N6M9M3-F1
#
_entry.id   AF-A0A1N6M9M3-F1
#
_cell.length_a   1.000
_cell.length_b   1.000
_cell.length_c   1.000
_cell.angle_alpha   90.00
_cell.angle_beta   90.00
_cell.angle_gamma   90.00
#
_symmetry.space_group_name_H-M   'P 1'
#
loop_
_entity.id
_entity.type
_entity.pdbx_description
1 polymer ?
#
loop_
_entity_poly.entity_id
_entity_poly.type
_entity_poly.pdbx_seq_one_letter_code
_entity_poly.pdbx_strand_id
1 'polypeptide(L)'
;MNDLEIEKSVYRFYHNDEIKTLDELPKMRSDGLITQEEYDHRMAMYQSWLDSEEYNERTWRNTELQKTDYMLIADATYGGSVVADTNMLQEVIDYRDRLRKYNLRDETRPTRPEWYTG
;
A
#
# COMPACT_ATOMS: atom_id res chain seq x y z
N MET A 1 19.43 0.35 -11.68
CA MET A 1 19.03 0.28 -10.26
C MET A 1 17.94 -0.75 -10.21
N ASN A 2 18.09 -1.84 -9.44
CA ASN A 2 16.97 -2.74 -9.24
C ASN A 2 15.88 -1.97 -8.51
N ASP A 3 14.73 -1.80 -9.15
CA ASP A 3 13.51 -1.40 -8.46
C ASP A 3 13.19 -2.51 -7.46
N LEU A 4 13.63 -2.31 -6.21
CA LEU A 4 13.16 -3.12 -5.10
C LEU A 4 11.68 -2.77 -4.96
N GLU A 5 10.83 -3.62 -5.54
CA GLU A 5 9.40 -3.54 -5.36
C GLU A 5 9.13 -3.74 -3.86
N ILE A 6 8.76 -2.65 -3.17
CA ILE A 6 8.41 -2.72 -1.74
C ILE A 6 7.04 -3.36 -1.67
N GLU A 7 6.98 -4.68 -1.54
CA GLU A 7 5.72 -5.41 -1.36
C GLU A 7 5.00 -4.93 -0.10
N LYS A 8 3.66 -4.90 -0.13
CA LYS A 8 2.88 -4.56 1.07
C LYS A 8 2.95 -5.74 2.03
N SER A 9 3.51 -5.49 3.20
CA SER A 9 3.59 -6.46 4.29
C SER A 9 2.18 -6.80 4.79
N VAL A 10 1.99 -8.04 5.26
CA VAL A 10 0.71 -8.51 5.83
C VAL A 10 0.97 -8.96 7.26
N TYR A 11 0.16 -8.46 8.20
CA TYR A 11 0.25 -8.89 9.59
C TYR A 11 -0.04 -10.39 9.70
N ARG A 12 0.94 -11.13 10.24
CA ARG A 12 0.88 -12.57 10.44
C ARG A 12 1.28 -12.89 11.87
N PHE A 13 0.63 -13.90 12.46
CA PHE A 13 0.99 -14.40 13.78
C PHE A 13 0.83 -15.92 13.82
N TYR A 14 1.54 -16.56 14.75
CA TYR A 14 1.40 -18.00 14.98
C TYR A 14 0.32 -18.28 16.03
N HIS A 15 -0.51 -19.27 15.75
CA HIS A 15 -1.45 -19.88 16.68
C HIS A 15 -1.47 -21.39 16.43
N ASN A 16 -1.12 -22.19 17.45
CA ASN A 16 -1.00 -23.65 17.36
C ASN A 16 -0.19 -24.14 16.14
N ASP A 17 1.03 -23.60 15.98
CA ASP A 17 1.95 -23.89 14.86
C ASP A 17 1.45 -23.54 13.45
N GLU A 18 0.28 -22.91 13.33
CA GLU A 18 -0.24 -22.38 12.07
C GLU A 18 -0.06 -20.87 11.99
N ILE A 19 0.24 -20.37 10.78
CA ILE A 19 0.25 -18.94 10.50
C ILE A 19 -1.19 -18.49 10.26
N LYS A 20 -1.58 -17.44 10.99
CA LYS A 20 -2.87 -16.76 10.89
C LYS A 20 -2.67 -15.29 10.54
N THR A 21 -3.73 -14.69 10.02
CA THR A 21 -3.80 -13.29 9.61
C THR A 21 -4.83 -12.53 10.45
N LEU A 22 -4.78 -11.19 10.39
CA LEU A 22 -5.73 -10.34 11.12
C LEU A 22 -7.19 -10.66 10.81
N ASP A 23 -7.52 -10.94 9.54
CA ASP A 23 -8.90 -11.20 9.08
C ASP A 23 -9.50 -12.47 9.70
N GLU A 24 -8.65 -13.39 10.18
CA GLU A 24 -9.08 -14.62 10.84
C GLU A 24 -9.41 -14.40 12.33
N LEU A 25 -8.90 -13.34 12.96
CA LEU A 25 -9.05 -13.10 14.41
C LEU A 25 -10.52 -13.00 14.88
N PRO A 26 -11.43 -12.27 14.20
CA PRO A 26 -12.83 -12.20 14.62
C PRO A 26 -13.50 -13.57 14.62
N LYS A 27 -13.18 -14.42 13.63
CA LYS A 27 -13.70 -15.77 13.52
C LYS A 27 -13.09 -16.71 14.58
N MET A 28 -11.79 -16.63 14.81
CA MET A 28 -11.14 -17.40 15.86
C MET A 28 -11.73 -17.10 17.24
N ARG A 29 -12.09 -15.83 17.50
CA ARG A 29 -12.79 -15.43 18.72
C ARG A 29 -14.21 -15.98 18.77
N SER A 30 -14.98 -15.87 17.68
CA SER A 30 -16.36 -16.40 17.66
C SER A 30 -16.42 -17.91 17.85
N ASP A 31 -15.42 -18.62 17.32
CA ASP A 31 -15.30 -20.07 17.39
C ASP A 31 -14.71 -20.55 18.73
N GLY A 32 -14.34 -19.62 19.63
CA GLY A 32 -13.78 -19.93 20.94
C GLY A 32 -12.34 -20.46 20.92
N LEU A 33 -11.64 -20.30 19.79
CA LEU A 33 -10.24 -20.74 19.63
C LEU A 33 -9.24 -19.85 20.37
N ILE A 34 -9.63 -18.59 20.64
CA ILE A 34 -8.84 -17.62 21.41
C ILE A 34 -9.73 -16.94 22.45
N THR A 35 -9.10 -16.48 23.53
CA THR A 35 -9.78 -15.72 24.59
C THR A 35 -9.97 -14.25 24.19
N GLN A 36 -10.80 -13.52 24.93
CA GLN A 36 -10.92 -12.06 24.78
C GLN A 36 -9.57 -11.35 24.98
N GLU A 37 -8.83 -11.78 26.01
CA GLU A 37 -7.53 -11.20 26.35
C GLU A 37 -6.51 -11.42 25.23
N GLU A 38 -6.48 -12.62 24.64
CA GLU A 38 -5.61 -12.87 23.48
C GLU A 38 -6.05 -12.03 22.28
N TYR A 39 -7.35 -11.92 22.00
CA TYR A 39 -7.85 -11.06 20.92
C TYR A 39 -7.38 -9.61 21.08
N ASP A 40 -7.55 -9.04 22.28
CA ASP A 40 -7.16 -7.65 22.56
C ASP A 40 -5.63 -7.47 22.48
N HIS A 41 -4.86 -8.44 22.95
CA HIS A 41 -3.41 -8.45 22.83
C HIS A 41 -2.98 -8.48 21.35
N ARG A 42 -3.59 -9.32 20.51
CA ARG A 42 -3.29 -9.38 19.06
C ARG A 42 -3.67 -8.07 18.36
N MET A 43 -4.78 -7.44 18.72
CA MET A 43 -5.16 -6.14 18.20
C MET A 43 -4.16 -5.04 18.58
N ALA A 44 -3.62 -5.06 19.81
CA ALA A 44 -2.56 -4.14 20.21
C ALA A 44 -1.26 -4.37 19.42
N MET A 45 -0.87 -5.64 19.22
CA MET A 45 0.28 -5.98 18.38
C MET A 45 0.10 -5.55 16.93
N TYR A 46 -1.11 -5.69 16.38
CA TYR A 46 -1.44 -5.22 15.03
C TYR A 46 -1.28 -3.70 14.91
N GLN A 47 -1.71 -2.93 15.91
CA GLN A 47 -1.49 -1.46 15.91
C GLN A 47 0.00 -1.10 15.95
N SER A 48 0.79 -1.79 16.78
CA SER A 48 2.25 -1.58 16.79
C SER A 48 2.91 -1.97 15.47
N TRP A 49 2.39 -2.99 14.79
CA TRP A 49 2.86 -3.38 13.47
C TRP A 49 2.54 -2.31 12.43
N LEU A 50 1.32 -1.76 12.43
CA LEU A 50 0.92 -0.63 11.57
C LEU A 50 1.85 0.58 11.73
N ASP A 51 2.21 0.92 12.98
CA ASP A 51 3.16 2.00 13.26
C ASP A 51 4.53 1.73 12.63
N SER A 52 4.99 0.48 12.67
CA SER A 52 6.29 0.10 12.09
C SER A 52 6.27 0.07 10.56
N GLU A 53 5.15 -0.32 9.95
CA GLU A 53 5.00 -0.37 8.49
C GLU A 53 4.79 1.00 7.86
N GLU A 54 4.39 2.02 8.63
CA GLU A 54 4.21 3.38 8.12
C GLU A 54 5.46 3.88 7.38
N TYR A 55 6.66 3.53 7.86
CA TYR A 55 7.91 3.87 7.19
C TYR A 55 8.04 3.24 5.80
N ASN A 56 7.72 1.96 5.68
CA ASN A 56 7.77 1.23 4.41
C ASN A 56 6.74 1.77 3.43
N GLU A 57 5.50 2.00 3.88
CA GLU A 57 4.42 2.56 3.07
C GLU A 57 4.71 4.01 2.63
N ARG A 58 5.33 4.81 3.51
CA ARG A 58 5.80 6.16 3.16
C ARG A 58 6.88 6.13 2.10
N THR A 59 7.83 5.19 2.23
CA THR A 59 8.92 5.01 1.27
C THR A 59 8.36 4.60 -0.08
N TRP A 60 7.48 3.59 -0.11
CA TRP A 60 6.76 3.16 -1.31
C TRP A 60 6.03 4.33 -1.98
N ARG A 61 5.18 5.05 -1.25
CA ARG A 61 4.43 6.21 -1.79
C ARG A 61 5.36 7.25 -2.40
N ASN A 62 6.47 7.57 -1.73
CA ASN A 62 7.42 8.55 -2.24
C ASN A 62 8.13 8.05 -3.51
N THR A 63 8.47 6.77 -3.59
CA THR A 63 8.99 6.14 -4.82
C THR A 63 7.99 6.25 -5.96
N GLU A 64 6.71 5.99 -5.72
CA GLU A 64 5.66 6.15 -6.75
C GLU A 64 5.52 7.60 -7.24
N LEU A 65 5.60 8.56 -6.32
CA LEU A 65 5.60 9.98 -6.69
C LEU A 65 6.84 10.36 -7.51
N GLN A 66 8.01 9.80 -7.20
CA GLN A 66 9.24 10.04 -7.98
C GLN A 66 9.15 9.44 -9.38
N LYS A 67 8.63 8.21 -9.49
CA LYS A 67 8.44 7.48 -10.75
C LYS A 67 7.52 8.20 -11.74
N THR A 68 6.62 9.05 -11.25
CA THR A 68 5.65 9.81 -12.06
C THR A 68 5.99 11.29 -12.18
N ASP A 69 7.08 11.77 -11.60
CA ASP A 69 7.38 13.20 -11.52
C ASP A 69 7.74 13.82 -12.89
N TYR A 70 8.51 13.08 -13.69
CA TYR A 70 8.92 13.53 -15.03
C TYR A 70 7.72 13.73 -15.98
N MET A 71 6.60 13.05 -15.73
CA MET A 71 5.39 13.14 -16.57
C MET A 71 4.66 14.48 -16.41
N LEU A 72 5.04 15.29 -15.43
CA LEU A 72 4.48 16.64 -15.23
C LEU A 72 5.22 17.72 -16.04
N ILE A 73 6.32 17.36 -16.69
CA ILE A 73 7.06 18.29 -17.54
C ILE A 73 6.28 18.48 -18.86
N ALA A 74 6.18 19.71 -19.34
CA ALA A 74 5.33 20.05 -20.49
C ALA A 74 5.64 19.27 -21.78
N ASP A 75 6.89 18.86 -21.98
CA ASP A 75 7.38 18.10 -23.13
C ASP A 75 7.62 16.61 -22.82
N ALA A 76 7.16 16.13 -21.66
CA ALA A 76 7.29 14.73 -21.29
C ALA A 76 6.59 13.83 -22.30
N THR A 77 7.25 12.75 -22.70
CA THR A 77 6.69 11.74 -23.60
C THR A 77 6.60 10.39 -22.91
N TYR A 78 5.53 9.66 -23.19
CA TYR A 78 5.33 8.28 -22.74
C TYR A 78 4.74 7.45 -23.89
N GLY A 79 5.30 6.26 -24.13
CA GLY A 79 4.86 5.42 -25.24
C GLY A 79 4.92 6.10 -26.62
N GLY A 80 5.81 7.08 -26.80
CA GLY A 80 5.96 7.85 -28.04
C GLY A 80 4.98 9.01 -28.24
N SER A 81 4.12 9.31 -27.26
CA SER A 81 3.19 10.44 -27.29
C SER A 81 3.52 11.47 -26.20
N VAL A 82 3.28 12.75 -26.46
CA VAL A 82 3.43 13.81 -25.44
C VAL A 82 2.33 13.62 -24.39
N VAL A 83 2.70 13.52 -23.12
CA VAL A 83 1.78 13.24 -22.01
C VAL A 83 0.72 14.33 -21.88
N ALA A 84 1.13 15.59 -22.03
CA ALA A 84 0.25 16.77 -21.93
C ALA A 84 -0.86 16.82 -23.00
N ASP A 85 -0.64 16.21 -24.16
CA ASP A 85 -1.60 16.20 -25.27
C ASP A 85 -2.61 15.04 -25.15
N THR A 86 -2.58 14.28 -24.06
CA THR A 86 -3.40 13.08 -23.83
C THR A 86 -4.06 13.11 -22.45
N ASN A 87 -5.00 12.17 -22.22
CA ASN A 87 -5.60 11.97 -20.90
C ASN A 87 -4.60 11.46 -19.85
N MET A 88 -3.41 11.01 -20.27
CA MET A 88 -2.38 10.47 -19.37
C MET A 88 -1.97 11.50 -18.31
N LEU A 89 -1.88 12.79 -18.66
CA LEU A 89 -1.52 13.83 -17.69
C LEU A 89 -2.54 13.91 -16.54
N GLN A 90 -3.83 13.93 -16.87
CA GLN A 90 -4.89 13.99 -15.85
C GLN A 90 -4.91 12.73 -14.99
N GLU A 91 -4.76 11.55 -15.60
CA GLU A 91 -4.72 10.29 -14.85
C GLU A 91 -3.51 10.19 -13.91
N VAL A 92 -2.35 10.73 -14.31
CA VAL A 92 -1.18 10.86 -13.45
C VAL A 92 -1.42 11.84 -12.31
N ILE A 93 -2.05 12.98 -12.56
CA ILE A 93 -2.41 13.96 -11.53
C ILE A 93 -3.35 13.32 -10.50
N ASP A 94 -4.41 12.65 -10.95
CA ASP A 94 -5.38 11.98 -10.10
C ASP A 94 -4.72 10.87 -9.27
N TYR A 95 -3.86 10.08 -9.90
CA TYR A 95 -3.09 9.05 -9.21
C TYR A 95 -2.19 9.63 -8.11
N ARG A 96 -1.45 10.70 -8.40
CA ARG A 96 -0.58 11.39 -7.44
C ARG A 96 -1.37 12.00 -6.29
N ASP A 97 -2.56 12.52 -6.56
CA ASP A 97 -3.45 13.03 -5.51
C ASP A 97 -3.98 11.92 -4.60
N ARG A 98 -4.31 10.74 -5.15
CA ARG A 98 -4.61 9.55 -4.34
C ARG A 98 -3.42 9.13 -3.48
N LEU A 99 -2.22 9.10 -4.04
CA LEU A 99 -0.99 8.79 -3.27
C LEU A 99 -0.78 9.78 -2.12
N ARG A 100 -1.00 11.07 -2.32
CA ARG A 100 -0.83 12.10 -1.28
C ARG A 100 -1.86 12.00 -0.16
N LYS A 101 -3.08 11.56 -0.48
CA LYS A 101 -4.19 11.37 0.48
C LYS A 101 -4.19 10.00 1.14
N TYR A 102 -3.45 9.04 0.58
CA TYR A 102 -3.37 7.65 1.04
C TYR A 102 -3.04 7.58 2.53
N ASN A 103 -3.90 6.89 3.29
CA ASN A 103 -3.61 6.54 4.67
C ASN A 103 -2.61 5.37 4.70
N LEU A 104 -1.39 5.65 5.14
CA LEU A 104 -0.29 4.69 5.20
C LEU A 104 -0.53 3.50 6.13
N ARG A 105 -1.59 3.54 6.96
CA ARG A 105 -1.87 2.51 7.97
C ARG A 105 -2.74 1.39 7.41
N ASP A 106 -4.00 1.69 7.13
CA ASP A 106 -5.04 0.68 6.94
C ASP A 106 -5.66 0.67 5.53
N GLU A 107 -5.36 1.65 4.70
CA GLU A 107 -5.96 1.76 3.37
C GLU A 107 -5.26 0.84 2.37
N THR A 108 -5.97 0.42 1.32
CA THR A 108 -5.34 -0.29 0.20
C THR A 108 -4.54 0.68 -0.64
N ARG A 109 -3.38 0.26 -1.15
CA ARG A 109 -2.51 1.11 -1.98
C ARG A 109 -3.29 1.61 -3.21
N PRO A 110 -3.19 2.91 -3.55
CA PRO A 110 -3.73 3.43 -4.79
C PRO A 110 -3.16 2.68 -6.00
N THR A 111 -4.01 2.31 -6.94
CA THR A 111 -3.61 1.65 -8.17
C THR A 111 -3.10 2.66 -9.20
N ARG A 112 -2.03 2.25 -9.90
CA ARG A 112 -1.50 2.98 -11.05
C ARG A 112 -2.49 2.97 -12.21
N PRO A 113 -2.43 3.96 -13.12
CA PRO A 113 -3.15 3.89 -14.40
C PRO A 113 -2.73 2.64 -15.20
N GLU A 114 -3.67 1.99 -15.88
CA GLU A 114 -3.43 0.71 -16.57
C GLU A 114 -2.37 0.78 -17.66
N TRP A 115 -2.26 1.92 -18.34
CA TRP A 115 -1.26 2.14 -19.39
C TRP A 115 0.15 2.37 -18.84
N TYR A 116 0.31 2.63 -17.54
CA TYR A 116 1.60 2.89 -16.92
C TYR A 116 2.33 1.58 -16.62
N THR A 117 3.33 1.26 -17.43
CA THR A 117 4.30 0.19 -17.20
C THR A 117 5.62 0.81 -16.74
N GLY A 118 5.87 0.85 -15.44
CA GLY A 118 7.08 1.45 -14.84
C GLY A 118 7.24 1.12 -13.37
#